data_AF-A0A6J7UAB3-F1
#
_entry.id   AF-A0A6J7UAB3-F1
#
_cell.length_a   1.000
_cell.length_b   1.000
_cell.length_c   1.000
_cell.angle_alpha   90.00
_cell.angle_beta   90.00
_cell.angle_gamma   90.00
#
_symmetry.space_group_name_H-M   'P 1'
#
loop_
_entity.id
_entity.type
_entity.pdbx_description
1 polymer ?
#
loop_
_entity_poly.entity_id
_entity_poly.type
_entity_poly.pdbx_seq_one_letter_code
_entity_poly.pdbx_strand_id
1 'polypeptide(L)' 'MWDCIGSEFGGRHELYERNYSGSHEDARIQCVGVASMTGTLEMMEGMADRAMSEYDLDGWTSDKFLNPTDVSAIGKFNF' A
#
# COMPACT_ATOMS: atom_id res chain seq x y z
N MET A 1 -1.30 -29.82 26.51
CA MET A 1 -0.95 -29.25 25.19
C MET A 1 -2.04 -29.55 24.16
N TRP A 2 -2.41 -30.81 23.90
CA TRP A 2 -3.48 -31.17 22.94
C TRP A 2 -4.85 -30.53 23.24
N ASP A 3 -5.27 -30.47 24.50
CA ASP A 3 -6.56 -29.87 24.87
C ASP A 3 -6.66 -28.36 24.60
N CYS A 4 -5.52 -27.68 24.41
CA CYS A 4 -5.48 -26.25 24.10
C CYS A 4 -5.63 -25.95 22.60
N ILE A 5 -5.49 -26.96 21.72
CA ILE A 5 -5.44 -26.76 20.25
C ILE A 5 -6.20 -27.79 19.42
N GLY A 6 -6.32 -29.05 19.87
CA GLY A 6 -6.81 -30.17 19.06
C GLY A 6 -8.02 -30.90 19.62
N SER A 7 -8.44 -30.60 20.86
CA SER A 7 -9.77 -31.01 21.35
C SER A 7 -10.84 -30.09 20.76
N GLU A 8 -12.12 -30.49 20.88
CA GLU A 8 -13.25 -29.63 20.50
C GLU A 8 -13.21 -28.28 21.25
N PHE A 9 -12.79 -28.29 22.51
CA PHE A 9 -12.58 -27.07 23.29
C PHE A 9 -11.50 -26.16 22.67
N GLY A 10 -10.37 -26.74 22.23
CA GLY A 10 -9.32 -26.04 21.50
C GLY A 10 -9.80 -25.49 20.14
N GLY A 11 -10.51 -26.31 19.36
CA GLY A 11 -11.07 -25.90 18.06
C GLY A 11 -12.11 -24.78 18.18
N ARG A 12 -12.92 -24.77 19.24
CA ARG A 12 -13.83 -23.66 19.56
C ARG A 12 -13.04 -22.37 19.83
N HIS A 13 -11.94 -22.45 20.57
CA HIS A 13 -11.10 -21.28 20.82
C HIS A 13 -10.42 -20.77 19.54
N GLU A 14 -9.97 -21.66 18.66
CA GLU A 14 -9.45 -21.24 17.36
C GLU A 14 -10.50 -20.48 16.52
N LEU A 15 -11.72 -21.00 16.46
CA LEU A 15 -12.82 -20.34 15.74
C LEU A 15 -13.20 -18.99 16.37
N TYR A 16 -13.13 -18.91 17.70
CA TYR A 16 -13.33 -17.68 18.46
C TYR A 16 -12.27 -16.63 18.09
N GLU A 17 -10.98 -16.95 18.20
CA GLU A 17 -9.90 -16.01 17.89
C GLU A 17 -9.93 -15.52 16.44
N ARG A 18 -10.41 -16.35 15.51
CA ARG A 18 -10.53 -15.96 14.10
C ARG A 18 -11.62 -14.93 13.81
N ASN A 19 -12.74 -14.97 14.55
CA ASN A 19 -13.97 -14.25 14.17
C ASN A 19 -14.57 -13.38 15.27
N TYR A 20 -14.03 -13.39 16.49
CA TYR A 20 -14.65 -12.70 17.64
C TYR A 20 -14.88 -11.21 17.37
N SER A 21 -13.91 -10.55 16.75
CA SER A 21 -13.96 -9.11 16.47
C SER A 21 -14.54 -8.76 15.09
N GLY A 22 -15.18 -9.72 14.40
CA GLY A 22 -15.80 -9.52 13.09
C GLY A 22 -15.30 -10.50 12.04
N SER A 23 -15.85 -10.39 10.82
CA SER A 23 -15.40 -11.20 9.70
C SER A 23 -13.97 -10.82 9.28
N HIS A 24 -13.30 -11.71 8.54
CA HIS A 24 -11.97 -11.45 7.99
C HIS A 24 -11.92 -10.21 7.07
N GLU A 25 -13.05 -9.87 6.44
CA GLU A 25 -13.17 -8.72 5.56
C GLU A 25 -13.42 -7.44 6.37
N ASP A 26 -14.33 -7.49 7.35
CA ASP A 26 -14.65 -6.35 8.21
C ASP A 26 -13.42 -5.85 8.97
N ALA A 27 -12.58 -6.76 9.49
CA ALA A 27 -11.35 -6.39 10.16
C ALA A 27 -10.41 -5.56 9.27
N ARG A 28 -10.34 -5.88 7.97
CA ARG A 28 -9.53 -5.13 7.00
C ARG A 28 -10.16 -3.80 6.63
N ILE A 29 -11.48 -3.80 6.43
CA ILE A 29 -12.24 -2.58 6.12
C ILE A 29 -12.12 -1.57 7.27
N GLN A 30 -12.26 -2.02 8.53
CA GLN A 30 -12.09 -1.16 9.70
C GLN A 30 -10.66 -0.63 9.82
N CYS A 31 -9.64 -1.44 9.53
CA CYS A 31 -8.25 -1.00 9.53
C CYS A 31 -8.02 0.16 8.54
N VAL A 32 -8.48 0.01 7.29
CA VAL A 32 -8.40 1.08 6.28
C VAL A 32 -9.26 2.27 6.68
N GLY A 33 -10.48 2.04 7.18
CA GLY A 33 -11.38 3.11 7.63
C GLY A 33 -10.77 3.98 8.73
N VAL A 34 -10.10 3.37 9.73
CA VAL A 34 -9.37 4.10 10.76
C VAL A 34 -8.18 4.86 10.15
N ALA A 35 -7.44 4.26 9.20
CA ALA A 35 -6.36 4.94 8.51
C ALA A 35 -6.85 6.18 7.72
N SER A 36 -8.02 6.10 7.09
CA SER A 36 -8.69 7.24 6.46
C SER A 36 -9.10 8.29 7.48
N MET A 37 -9.79 7.90 8.55
CA MET A 37 -10.29 8.84 9.57
C MET A 37 -9.18 9.57 10.34
N THR A 38 -8.03 8.93 10.51
CA THR A 38 -6.87 9.50 11.20
C THR A 38 -5.95 10.31 10.29
N GLY A 39 -6.23 10.36 8.98
CA GLY A 39 -5.38 11.03 7.99
C GLY A 39 -4.10 10.26 7.62
N THR A 40 -3.92 9.05 8.14
CA THR A 40 -2.77 8.19 7.79
C THR A 40 -2.79 7.83 6.30
N LEU A 41 -3.97 7.53 5.76
CA LEU A 41 -4.13 7.23 4.35
C LEU A 41 -3.76 8.45 3.47
N GLU A 42 -4.28 9.62 3.82
CA GLU A 42 -3.98 10.89 3.12
C GLU A 42 -2.47 11.21 3.17
N MET A 43 -1.79 10.93 4.29
CA MET A 43 -0.34 11.10 4.40
C MET A 43 0.43 10.20 3.42
N MET A 44 0.00 8.95 3.25
CA MET A 44 0.59 8.00 2.32
C MET A 44 0.34 8.43 0.86
N GLU A 45 -0.88 8.82 0.54
CA GLU A 45 -1.26 9.35 -0.78
C GLU A 45 -0.47 10.62 -1.12
N GLY A 46 -0.39 11.58 -0.18
CA GLY A 46 0.37 12.80 -0.36
C GLY A 46 1.88 12.58 -0.52
N MET A 47 2.44 11.46 -0.05
CA MET A 47 3.81 11.07 -0.39
C MET A 47 3.93 10.62 -1.85
N ALA A 48 2.98 9.82 -2.33
CA ALA A 48 2.93 9.38 -3.73
C ALA A 48 2.68 10.57 -4.67
N ASP A 49 1.77 11.47 -4.33
CA ASP A 49 1.48 12.68 -5.12
C ASP A 49 2.72 13.56 -5.26
N ARG A 50 3.47 13.76 -4.18
CA ARG A 50 4.73 14.51 -4.25
C ARG A 50 5.73 13.84 -5.18
N ALA A 51 5.89 12.52 -5.09
CA ALA A 51 6.79 11.80 -5.99
C ALA A 51 6.36 11.90 -7.46
N MET A 52 5.05 11.79 -7.74
CA MET A 52 4.51 11.95 -9.09
C MET A 52 4.59 13.40 -9.60
N SER A 53 4.58 14.40 -8.71
CA SER A 53 4.67 15.81 -9.10
C SER A 53 6.07 16.25 -9.55
N GLU A 54 7.10 15.43 -9.29
CA GLU A 54 8.49 15.76 -9.65
C GLU A 54 8.81 15.49 -11.13
N TYR A 55 7.91 14.86 -11.88
CA TYR A 55 8.07 14.61 -13.33
C TYR A 55 6.75 14.71 -14.10
N ASP A 56 6.86 14.91 -15.41
CA ASP A 56 5.75 14.82 -16.36
C ASP A 56 6.20 14.02 -17.61
N LEU A 57 5.46 14.16 -18.72
CA LEU A 57 5.77 13.46 -19.97
C LEU A 57 7.02 14.00 -20.67
N ASP A 58 7.44 15.23 -20.35
CA ASP A 58 8.57 15.92 -20.98
C ASP A 58 9.87 15.80 -20.14
N GLY A 59 9.76 15.40 -18.87
CA GLY A 59 10.91 15.04 -18.04
C GLY A 59 10.71 15.43 -16.57
N TRP A 60 11.82 15.68 -15.86
CA TRP A 60 11.80 16.20 -14.50
C TRP A 60 11.30 17.65 -14.49
N THR A 61 10.39 17.97 -13.57
CA THR A 61 9.80 19.32 -13.43
C THR A 61 10.66 20.27 -12.58
N SER A 62 11.67 19.73 -11.88
CA SER A 62 12.57 20.47 -11.00
C SER A 62 14.01 20.49 -11.53
N ASP A 63 14.69 21.62 -11.38
CA ASP A 63 16.12 21.81 -11.72
C ASP A 63 17.10 20.96 -10.88
N LYS A 64 16.59 20.21 -9.89
CA LYS A 64 17.41 19.31 -9.06
C LYS A 64 17.89 18.09 -9.82
N PHE A 65 17.19 17.69 -10.88
CA PHE A 65 17.45 16.47 -11.62
C PHE A 65 17.86 16.77 -13.06
N LEU A 66 18.70 15.93 -13.63
CA LEU A 66 19.15 16.05 -15.00
C LEU A 66 18.19 15.29 -15.92
N ASN A 67 17.66 15.98 -16.92
CA ASN A 67 16.88 15.34 -17.99
C ASN A 67 17.81 14.53 -18.92
N PRO A 68 17.39 13.36 -19.41
CA PRO A 68 18.24 12.45 -20.20
C PRO A 68 18.40 12.88 -21.68
N THR A 69 18.28 14.17 -21.98
CA THR A 69 18.27 14.70 -23.36
C THR A 69 19.62 14.52 -24.07
N ASP A 70 20.71 14.47 -23.32
CA ASP A 70 22.07 14.24 -23.79
C ASP A 70 22.34 12.77 -24.14
N VAL A 71 21.80 11.84 -23.36
CA VAL A 71 22.04 10.39 -23.48
C VAL A 71 20.97 9.62 -24.25
N SER A 72 19.76 10.14 -24.39
CA SER A 72 18.67 9.44 -25.09
C SER A 72 19.01 9.18 -26.56
N ALA A 73 18.81 7.94 -27.01
CA ALA A 73 18.95 7.50 -28.40
C ALA A 73 17.60 7.40 -29.14
N ILE A 74 16.49 7.56 -28.41
CA ILE A 74 15.14 7.54 -28.96
C ILE A 74 14.98 8.76 -29.88
N GLY A 75 14.59 8.54 -31.14
CA GLY A 75 14.50 9.58 -32.17
C GLY A 75 15.82 9.93 -32.89
N LYS A 76 16.98 9.45 -32.41
CA LYS A 76 18.28 9.58 -33.10
C LYS A 76 18.51 8.51 -34.16
N PHE A 77 17.81 7.38 -34.06
CA PHE A 77 17.86 6.28 -35.02
C PHE A 77 16.45 5.94 -35.48
N ASN A 78 16.15 6.25 -36.74
CA ASN A 78 14.94 5.77 -37.41
C ASN A 78 15.22 4.38 -37.98
N PHE A 79 14.40 3.40 -37.62
CA PHE A 79 14.29 2.11 -38.32
C PHE A 79 13.14 2.19 -39.33
#